data_AF-A0A370F5W0-F1
#
_entry.id   AF-A0A370F5W0-F1
#
_cell.length_a   1.000
_cell.length_b   1.000
_cell.length_c   1.000
_cell.angle_alpha   90.00
_cell.angle_beta   90.00
_cell.angle_gamma   90.00
#
_symmetry.space_group_name_H-M   'P 1'
#
loop_
_entity.id
_entity.type
_entity.pdbx_description
1 polymer ?
#
loop_
_entity_poly.entity_id
_entity_poly.type
_entity_poly.pdbx_seq_one_letter_code
_entity_poly.pdbx_strand_id
1 'polypeptide(L)'
;MHDPLGATSPAGPTARSTGHFADLDFAGFWNDGDYSCENYLEPTPSDALIAEVEAELGYRLPDSYVELARMRNGGMVERSCHPTDEPTGWAEDHIQITGIYAIGRTATYSLCGELGSAFMRDEWDYPDIGIGVADTPSAGHEQIMLDYRACGPTGEPCVVHVDQEADYAITPVAPDFASFVRNLVSEDEFDDSAETLAADLETVRLGTLSPIVRRALDAADLPDGEAVVRALAERIVEAKGFYSLHADPDSHLMYDAMFWLYSHLTTATSFEDFVHRAEGQTDYARPCYTLMVTTRFVDDPYGFCTGGYAEGFLRDWWDARIQAGHIVPSGAGYRLDPEYATQLVRVLRAVAGTL
;
A
#
# COMPACT_ATOMS: atom_id res chain seq x y z
N MET A 1 -3.43 -43.98 -62.72
CA MET A 1 -4.74 -44.04 -62.04
C MET A 1 -4.51 -43.32 -60.72
N HIS A 2 -4.86 -42.03 -60.66
CA HIS A 2 -4.65 -41.18 -59.49
C HIS A 2 -5.84 -41.39 -58.54
N ASP A 3 -5.55 -41.73 -57.29
CA ASP A 3 -6.51 -41.70 -56.19
C ASP A 3 -6.34 -40.36 -55.47
N PRO A 4 -7.38 -39.52 -55.31
CA PRO A 4 -7.25 -38.26 -54.61
C PRO A 4 -7.39 -38.49 -53.10
N LEU A 5 -6.44 -37.95 -52.36
CA LEU A 5 -6.44 -37.83 -50.91
C LEU A 5 -7.71 -37.11 -50.45
N GLY A 6 -8.47 -37.75 -49.56
CA GLY A 6 -9.61 -37.15 -48.89
C GLY A 6 -9.16 -35.99 -48.02
N ALA A 7 -9.60 -34.79 -48.37
CA ALA A 7 -9.53 -33.64 -47.50
C ALA A 7 -10.51 -33.85 -46.33
N THR A 8 -9.98 -34.02 -45.12
CA THR A 8 -10.75 -33.89 -43.89
C THR A 8 -11.12 -32.42 -43.74
N SER A 9 -12.42 -32.10 -43.79
CA SER A 9 -12.94 -30.79 -43.40
C SER A 9 -12.51 -30.45 -41.98
N PRO A 10 -12.10 -29.20 -41.67
CA PRO A 10 -11.85 -28.79 -40.30
C PRO A 10 -13.13 -28.93 -39.48
N ALA A 11 -13.02 -29.50 -38.28
CA ALA A 11 -14.12 -29.56 -37.33
C ALA A 11 -14.63 -28.13 -37.10
N GLY A 12 -15.94 -27.92 -37.19
CA GLY A 12 -16.55 -26.62 -36.88
C GLY A 12 -16.24 -26.20 -35.44
N PRO A 13 -16.35 -24.90 -35.12
CA PRO A 13 -16.05 -24.40 -33.77
C PRO A 13 -16.87 -25.16 -32.73
N THR A 14 -16.19 -25.66 -31.70
CA THR A 14 -16.82 -26.33 -30.57
C THR A 14 -17.71 -25.33 -29.85
N ALA A 15 -18.95 -25.70 -29.54
CA ALA A 15 -19.88 -24.80 -28.85
C ALA A 15 -19.29 -24.37 -27.49
N ARG A 16 -19.29 -23.05 -27.23
CA ARG A 16 -18.87 -22.49 -25.94
C ARG A 16 -19.98 -22.63 -24.90
N SER A 17 -19.60 -22.97 -23.68
CA SER A 17 -20.46 -22.93 -22.50
C SER A 17 -20.74 -21.48 -22.06
N THR A 18 -21.88 -21.25 -21.41
CA THR A 18 -22.29 -19.93 -20.89
C THR A 18 -22.92 -20.07 -19.50
N GLY A 19 -23.15 -18.96 -18.82
CA GLY A 19 -23.70 -18.92 -17.46
C GLY A 19 -22.60 -18.90 -16.40
N HIS A 20 -21.36 -18.62 -16.80
CA HIS A 20 -20.22 -18.49 -15.90
C HIS A 20 -20.34 -17.29 -14.98
N PHE A 21 -21.24 -16.34 -15.24
CA PHE A 21 -21.47 -15.18 -14.37
C PHE A 21 -22.94 -14.92 -14.04
N ALA A 22 -23.81 -15.92 -14.19
CA ALA A 22 -25.26 -15.76 -14.05
C ALA A 22 -25.72 -15.15 -12.70
N ASP A 23 -24.94 -15.37 -11.64
CA ASP A 23 -25.22 -14.90 -10.28
C ASP A 23 -24.30 -13.75 -9.81
N LEU A 24 -23.43 -13.23 -10.69
CA LEU A 24 -22.49 -12.16 -10.34
C LEU A 24 -23.06 -10.78 -10.68
N ASP A 25 -23.09 -9.88 -9.68
CA ASP A 25 -23.45 -8.48 -9.88
C ASP A 25 -22.21 -7.63 -10.22
N PHE A 26 -22.22 -7.07 -11.43
CA PHE A 26 -21.18 -6.18 -11.93
C PHE A 26 -21.39 -4.70 -11.56
N ALA A 27 -22.42 -4.34 -10.78
CA ALA A 27 -22.58 -2.99 -10.27
C ALA A 27 -21.33 -2.56 -9.47
N GLY A 28 -20.69 -1.46 -9.87
CA GLY A 28 -19.44 -0.99 -9.27
C GLY A 28 -18.24 -1.91 -9.49
N PHE A 29 -18.27 -2.80 -10.49
CA PHE A 29 -17.12 -3.62 -10.88
C PHE A 29 -16.18 -2.87 -11.83
N TRP A 30 -16.73 -2.17 -12.82
CA TRP A 30 -15.98 -1.51 -13.88
C TRP A 30 -15.70 -0.05 -13.57
N ASN A 31 -14.50 0.40 -13.91
CA ASN A 31 -14.15 1.82 -13.95
C ASN A 31 -14.51 2.38 -15.33
N ASP A 32 -15.45 3.33 -15.36
CA ASP A 32 -15.97 3.98 -16.58
C ASP A 32 -15.24 5.31 -16.89
N GLY A 33 -14.05 5.52 -16.34
CA GLY A 33 -13.24 6.71 -16.60
C GLY A 33 -12.74 6.78 -18.05
N ASP A 34 -12.41 7.99 -18.51
CA ASP A 34 -11.98 8.25 -19.89
C ASP A 34 -10.77 7.37 -20.28
N TYR A 35 -9.79 7.23 -19.38
CA TYR A 35 -8.60 6.41 -19.64
C TYR A 35 -8.95 4.92 -19.86
N SER A 36 -9.86 4.36 -19.05
CA SER A 36 -10.37 2.99 -19.22
C SER A 36 -11.03 2.83 -20.60
N CYS A 37 -11.87 3.79 -20.97
CA CYS A 37 -12.59 3.77 -22.24
C CYS A 37 -11.67 3.87 -23.45
N GLU A 38 -10.59 4.65 -23.36
CA GLU A 38 -9.65 4.88 -24.45
C GLU A 38 -8.64 3.73 -24.63
N ASN A 39 -8.22 3.07 -23.55
CA ASN A 39 -7.06 2.19 -23.57
C ASN A 39 -7.40 0.69 -23.43
N TYR A 40 -8.58 0.35 -22.91
CA TYR A 40 -8.96 -1.05 -22.65
C TYR A 40 -10.18 -1.52 -23.42
N LEU A 41 -11.12 -0.64 -23.79
CA LEU A 41 -12.39 -1.07 -24.36
C LEU A 41 -12.30 -1.32 -25.87
N GLU A 42 -12.88 -2.44 -26.28
CA GLU A 42 -13.18 -2.71 -27.69
C GLU A 42 -14.66 -3.06 -27.90
N PRO A 43 -15.17 -3.06 -29.14
CA PRO A 43 -16.49 -3.59 -29.45
C PRO A 43 -16.63 -5.06 -29.01
N THR A 44 -17.85 -5.51 -28.73
CA THR A 44 -18.16 -6.92 -28.48
C THR A 44 -17.54 -7.82 -29.56
N PRO A 45 -16.72 -8.82 -29.20
CA PRO A 45 -15.96 -9.57 -30.17
C PRO A 45 -16.86 -10.54 -30.93
N SER A 46 -16.64 -10.62 -32.24
CA SER A 46 -17.31 -11.61 -33.10
C SER A 46 -16.63 -12.98 -33.01
N ASP A 47 -17.33 -14.06 -33.38
CA ASP A 47 -16.74 -15.40 -33.43
C ASP A 47 -15.52 -15.49 -34.37
N ALA A 48 -15.54 -14.72 -35.46
CA ALA A 48 -14.40 -14.64 -36.38
C ALA A 48 -13.18 -13.98 -35.70
N LEU A 49 -13.39 -12.86 -35.02
CA LEU A 49 -12.31 -12.18 -34.29
C LEU A 49 -11.74 -13.06 -33.18
N ILE A 50 -12.60 -13.74 -32.42
CA ILE A 50 -12.16 -14.68 -31.38
C ILE A 50 -11.29 -15.78 -31.98
N ALA A 51 -11.73 -16.40 -33.08
CA ALA A 51 -10.96 -17.45 -33.74
C ALA A 51 -9.61 -16.94 -34.30
N GLU A 52 -9.56 -15.70 -34.80
CA GLU A 52 -8.32 -15.05 -35.25
C GLU A 52 -7.35 -14.82 -34.09
N VAL A 53 -7.82 -14.28 -32.97
CA VAL A 53 -7.02 -14.05 -31.75
C VAL A 53 -6.51 -15.39 -31.17
N GLU A 54 -7.36 -16.41 -31.07
CA GLU A 54 -6.95 -17.74 -30.61
C GLU A 54 -5.90 -18.38 -31.53
N ALA A 55 -6.03 -18.20 -32.85
CA ALA A 55 -5.06 -18.70 -33.81
C ALA A 55 -3.72 -17.95 -33.73
N GLU A 56 -3.74 -16.64 -33.49
CA GLU A 56 -2.54 -15.80 -33.33
C GLU A 56 -1.79 -16.15 -32.04
N LEU A 57 -2.51 -16.33 -30.93
CA LEU A 57 -1.92 -16.65 -29.63
C LEU A 57 -1.59 -18.13 -29.46
N GLY A 58 -2.23 -19.01 -30.24
CA GLY A 58 -2.02 -20.47 -30.18
C GLY A 58 -2.78 -21.18 -29.06
N TYR A 59 -3.67 -20.47 -28.35
CA TYR A 59 -4.46 -20.98 -27.23
C TYR A 59 -5.94 -20.72 -27.44
N ARG A 60 -6.77 -21.66 -27.00
CA ARG A 60 -8.21 -21.47 -26.89
C ARG A 60 -8.51 -20.64 -25.65
N LEU A 61 -9.20 -19.52 -25.81
CA LEU A 61 -9.64 -18.67 -24.71
C LEU A 61 -10.68 -19.40 -23.83
N PRO A 62 -10.64 -19.23 -22.50
CA PRO A 62 -11.66 -19.74 -21.59
C PRO A 62 -13.06 -19.29 -22.02
N ASP A 63 -14.05 -20.16 -21.86
CA ASP A 63 -15.43 -19.83 -22.22
C ASP A 63 -15.97 -18.67 -21.37
N SER A 64 -15.59 -18.63 -20.10
CA SER A 64 -15.87 -17.55 -19.18
C SER A 64 -15.28 -16.22 -19.65
N TYR A 65 -14.06 -16.19 -20.16
CA TYR A 65 -13.47 -14.95 -20.65
C TYR A 65 -14.18 -14.43 -21.90
N VAL A 66 -14.57 -15.32 -22.82
CA VAL A 66 -15.38 -14.94 -23.98
C VAL A 66 -16.79 -14.49 -23.56
N GLU A 67 -17.40 -15.12 -22.57
CA GLU A 67 -18.68 -14.68 -22.00
C GLU A 67 -18.56 -13.27 -21.41
N LEU A 68 -17.52 -13.00 -20.62
CA LEU A 68 -17.25 -11.66 -20.06
C LEU A 68 -17.09 -10.64 -21.17
N ALA A 69 -16.23 -10.92 -22.15
CA ALA A 69 -15.96 -10.02 -23.28
C ALA A 69 -17.20 -9.73 -24.13
N ARG A 70 -18.16 -10.67 -24.19
CA ARG A 70 -19.44 -10.46 -24.86
C ARG A 70 -20.38 -9.54 -24.10
N MET A 71 -20.28 -9.50 -22.77
CA MET A 71 -20.99 -8.53 -21.93
C MET A 71 -20.29 -7.16 -21.96
N ARG A 72 -18.97 -7.16 -21.81
CA ARG A 72 -18.09 -5.98 -21.87
C ARG A 72 -16.66 -6.40 -22.23
N ASN A 73 -16.16 -5.93 -23.38
CA ASN A 73 -14.87 -6.37 -23.92
C ASN A 73 -13.73 -5.49 -23.41
N GLY A 74 -13.12 -5.92 -22.32
CA GLY A 74 -12.05 -5.21 -21.61
C GLY A 74 -12.56 -4.13 -20.66
N GLY A 75 -11.64 -3.53 -19.93
CA GLY A 75 -11.89 -2.36 -19.07
C GLY A 75 -11.06 -2.38 -17.80
N MET A 76 -10.75 -1.19 -17.28
CA MET A 76 -10.28 -1.07 -15.90
C MET A 76 -11.38 -1.45 -14.90
N VAL A 77 -10.97 -1.86 -13.70
CA VAL A 77 -11.88 -2.34 -12.65
C VAL A 77 -11.77 -1.51 -11.37
N GLU A 78 -12.89 -1.33 -10.69
CA GLU A 78 -12.95 -0.77 -9.33
C GLU A 78 -12.78 -1.86 -8.26
N ARG A 79 -13.15 -3.10 -8.61
CA ARG A 79 -12.82 -4.28 -7.81
C ARG A 79 -11.49 -4.83 -8.29
N SER A 80 -10.41 -4.19 -7.85
CA SER A 80 -9.05 -4.38 -8.37
C SER A 80 -8.23 -5.43 -7.62
N CYS A 81 -8.66 -5.89 -6.44
CA CYS A 81 -7.86 -6.79 -5.61
C CYS A 81 -8.39 -8.23 -5.64
N HIS A 82 -7.49 -9.21 -5.65
CA HIS A 82 -7.82 -10.62 -5.47
C HIS A 82 -7.07 -11.16 -4.24
N PRO A 83 -7.76 -11.67 -3.20
CA PRO A 83 -7.11 -12.24 -2.03
C PRO A 83 -6.19 -13.41 -2.39
N THR A 84 -5.05 -13.53 -1.71
CA THR A 84 -4.10 -14.64 -1.86
C THR A 84 -3.62 -15.12 -0.50
N ASP A 85 -3.41 -16.44 -0.35
CA ASP A 85 -2.84 -17.01 0.88
C ASP A 85 -1.29 -16.96 0.89
N GLU A 86 -0.70 -16.66 -0.27
CA GLU A 86 0.74 -16.57 -0.47
C GLU A 86 1.13 -15.09 -0.71
N PRO A 87 2.14 -14.55 0.02
CA PRO A 87 2.66 -13.21 -0.22
C PRO A 87 3.23 -13.06 -1.63
N THR A 88 3.04 -11.89 -2.21
CA THR A 88 3.61 -11.51 -3.51
C THR A 88 4.54 -10.30 -3.35
N GLY A 89 5.19 -9.87 -4.45
CA GLY A 89 5.94 -8.60 -4.47
C GLY A 89 5.07 -7.37 -4.18
N TRP A 90 3.76 -7.50 -4.39
CA TRP A 90 2.77 -6.45 -4.17
C TRP A 90 2.32 -6.33 -2.69
N ALA A 91 1.75 -7.40 -2.14
CA ALA A 91 1.20 -7.42 -0.77
C ALA A 91 1.28 -8.81 -0.13
N GLU A 92 1.09 -8.86 1.19
CA GLU A 92 1.16 -10.12 1.97
C GLU A 92 -0.05 -11.04 1.74
N ASP A 93 -1.20 -10.48 1.38
CA ASP A 93 -2.51 -11.15 1.40
C ASP A 93 -3.38 -10.95 0.15
N HIS A 94 -2.86 -10.24 -0.87
CA HIS A 94 -3.56 -10.05 -2.14
C HIS A 94 -2.62 -9.69 -3.29
N ILE A 95 -3.17 -9.78 -4.50
CA ILE A 95 -2.65 -9.12 -5.70
C ILE A 95 -3.60 -8.01 -6.13
N GLN A 96 -3.11 -7.06 -6.93
CA GLN A 96 -3.93 -6.01 -7.54
C GLN A 96 -3.81 -5.99 -9.06
N ILE A 97 -4.93 -5.78 -9.75
CA ILE A 97 -5.00 -5.53 -11.19
C ILE A 97 -5.47 -4.11 -11.49
N THR A 98 -5.06 -3.58 -12.63
CA THR A 98 -5.57 -2.29 -13.14
C THR A 98 -6.80 -2.52 -14.02
N GLY A 99 -6.70 -3.43 -14.98
CA GLY A 99 -7.80 -3.73 -15.89
C GLY A 99 -7.67 -5.08 -16.58
N ILE A 100 -8.81 -5.54 -17.10
CA ILE A 100 -8.92 -6.78 -17.86
C ILE A 100 -8.74 -6.43 -19.33
N TYR A 101 -7.91 -7.20 -20.03
CA TYR A 101 -7.62 -6.97 -21.44
C TYR A 101 -8.84 -7.25 -22.31
N ALA A 102 -9.00 -6.50 -23.39
CA ALA A 102 -10.00 -6.81 -24.41
C ALA A 102 -9.55 -7.97 -25.31
N ILE A 103 -10.49 -8.81 -25.73
CA ILE A 103 -10.30 -9.71 -26.86
C ILE A 103 -10.35 -8.86 -28.12
N GLY A 104 -9.18 -8.55 -28.65
CA GLY A 104 -9.04 -7.54 -29.69
C GLY A 104 -7.60 -7.25 -30.05
N ARG A 105 -7.38 -6.16 -30.78
CA ARG A 105 -6.07 -5.81 -31.35
C ARG A 105 -5.79 -4.30 -31.48
N THR A 106 -6.74 -3.45 -31.09
CA THR A 106 -6.73 -2.01 -31.37
C THR A 106 -6.51 -1.17 -30.12
N ALA A 107 -7.07 -1.57 -28.99
CA ALA A 107 -6.78 -0.91 -27.72
C ALA A 107 -5.37 -1.29 -27.25
N THR A 108 -4.74 -0.41 -26.47
CA THR A 108 -3.40 -0.64 -25.91
C THR A 108 -3.38 -1.94 -25.09
N TYR A 109 -4.39 -2.13 -24.25
CA TYR A 109 -4.59 -3.30 -23.39
C TYR A 109 -5.59 -4.29 -24.00
N SER A 110 -5.31 -4.70 -25.23
CA SER A 110 -5.96 -5.85 -25.87
C SER A 110 -5.00 -7.04 -25.94
N LEU A 111 -5.54 -8.25 -26.02
CA LEU A 111 -4.72 -9.48 -26.09
C LEU A 111 -3.65 -9.44 -27.20
N CYS A 112 -4.00 -8.88 -28.37
CA CYS A 112 -3.09 -8.61 -29.48
C CYS A 112 -2.87 -7.10 -29.73
N GLY A 113 -3.01 -6.28 -28.68
CA GLY A 113 -2.76 -4.84 -28.69
C GLY A 113 -1.27 -4.49 -28.51
N GLU A 114 -0.99 -3.20 -28.32
CA GLU A 114 0.39 -2.69 -28.15
C GLU A 114 1.12 -3.33 -26.96
N LEU A 115 0.42 -3.47 -25.82
CA LEU A 115 0.94 -4.09 -24.60
C LEU A 115 0.36 -5.50 -24.37
N GLY A 116 -0.04 -6.17 -25.46
CA GLY A 116 -0.60 -7.51 -25.44
C GLY A 116 0.42 -8.62 -25.15
N SER A 117 -0.03 -9.88 -25.19
CA SER A 117 0.79 -11.04 -24.78
C SER A 117 2.08 -11.19 -25.59
N ALA A 118 2.06 -10.88 -26.89
CA ALA A 118 3.25 -10.96 -27.75
C ALA A 118 4.32 -9.94 -27.34
N PHE A 119 3.94 -8.69 -27.05
CA PHE A 119 4.88 -7.66 -26.58
C PHE A 119 5.51 -8.06 -25.24
N MET A 120 4.69 -8.51 -24.29
CA MET A 120 5.17 -8.89 -22.96
C MET A 120 6.12 -10.09 -23.00
N ARG A 121 5.89 -11.05 -23.89
CA ARG A 121 6.83 -12.15 -24.11
C ARG A 121 8.11 -11.71 -24.83
N ASP A 122 7.97 -11.00 -25.94
CA ASP A 122 9.07 -10.77 -26.88
C ASP A 122 10.00 -9.62 -26.44
N GLU A 123 9.44 -8.60 -25.77
CA GLU A 123 10.18 -7.40 -25.33
C GLU A 123 10.46 -7.40 -23.82
N TRP A 124 9.63 -8.08 -23.03
CA TRP A 124 9.74 -8.16 -21.57
C TRP A 124 10.05 -9.57 -21.05
N ASP A 125 10.39 -10.51 -21.94
CA ASP A 125 10.81 -11.88 -21.61
C ASP A 125 9.85 -12.66 -20.69
N TYR A 126 8.57 -12.29 -20.64
CA TYR A 126 7.57 -13.05 -19.86
C TYR A 126 7.47 -14.50 -20.37
N PRO A 127 7.24 -15.46 -19.45
CA PRO A 127 7.33 -16.87 -19.79
C PRO A 127 6.20 -17.31 -20.74
N ASP A 128 6.54 -18.16 -21.71
CA ASP A 128 5.60 -18.69 -22.72
C ASP A 128 4.72 -19.82 -22.15
N ILE A 129 3.90 -19.49 -21.15
CA ILE A 129 3.00 -20.41 -20.44
C ILE A 129 1.53 -20.25 -20.87
N GLY A 130 1.22 -19.17 -21.61
CA GLY A 130 -0.15 -18.85 -22.00
C GLY A 130 -0.36 -17.38 -22.35
N ILE A 131 -1.46 -16.81 -21.87
CA ILE A 131 -1.97 -15.49 -22.29
C ILE A 131 -2.02 -14.54 -21.10
N GLY A 132 -1.45 -13.35 -21.23
CA GLY A 132 -1.67 -12.23 -20.31
C GLY A 132 -3.07 -11.65 -20.47
N VAL A 133 -3.84 -11.57 -19.38
CA VAL A 133 -5.26 -11.20 -19.39
C VAL A 133 -5.61 -9.98 -18.55
N ALA A 134 -4.69 -9.53 -17.69
CA ALA A 134 -4.81 -8.29 -16.96
C ALA A 134 -3.42 -7.73 -16.64
N ASP A 135 -3.32 -6.41 -16.66
CA ASP A 135 -2.16 -5.68 -16.14
C ASP A 135 -2.36 -5.35 -14.66
N THR A 136 -1.27 -4.90 -14.04
CA THR A 136 -1.20 -4.55 -12.63
C THR A 136 -0.71 -3.09 -12.48
N PRO A 137 -0.87 -2.48 -11.30
CA PRO A 137 -0.36 -1.12 -11.05
C PRO A 137 1.16 -0.99 -11.13
N SER A 138 1.88 -2.12 -11.25
CA SER A 138 3.34 -2.19 -11.36
C SER A 138 3.90 -1.69 -12.69
N ALA A 139 3.08 -1.23 -13.64
CA ALA A 139 3.49 -0.77 -14.96
C ALA A 139 4.26 -1.84 -15.78
N GLY A 140 3.83 -3.10 -15.69
CA GLY A 140 4.32 -4.22 -16.50
C GLY A 140 5.34 -5.13 -15.80
N HIS A 141 5.80 -4.77 -14.60
CA HIS A 141 6.70 -5.59 -13.78
C HIS A 141 6.00 -6.83 -13.20
N GLU A 142 4.68 -6.82 -13.13
CA GLU A 142 3.85 -7.97 -12.77
C GLU A 142 2.70 -8.16 -13.75
N GLN A 143 2.32 -9.40 -14.03
CA GLN A 143 1.25 -9.73 -14.97
C GLN A 143 0.34 -10.85 -14.46
N ILE A 144 -0.95 -10.76 -14.78
CA ILE A 144 -1.91 -11.86 -14.59
C ILE A 144 -2.03 -12.65 -15.88
N MET A 145 -1.73 -13.94 -15.81
CA MET A 145 -1.68 -14.83 -16.95
C MET A 145 -2.61 -16.03 -16.78
N LEU A 146 -3.18 -16.50 -17.89
CA LEU A 146 -3.77 -17.82 -18.02
C LEU A 146 -2.64 -18.84 -18.24
N ASP A 147 -2.46 -19.79 -17.33
CA ASP A 147 -1.41 -20.81 -17.42
C ASP A 147 -1.95 -22.11 -18.01
N TYR A 148 -1.50 -22.43 -19.22
CA TYR A 148 -1.92 -23.60 -19.98
C TYR A 148 -0.98 -24.80 -19.83
N ARG A 149 0.11 -24.71 -19.06
CA ARG A 149 1.12 -25.78 -18.95
C ARG A 149 0.52 -27.13 -18.53
N ALA A 150 -0.47 -27.11 -17.66
CA ALA A 150 -1.12 -28.32 -17.15
C ALA A 150 -2.23 -28.86 -18.06
N CYS A 151 -3.06 -27.97 -18.63
CA CYS A 151 -4.25 -28.36 -19.40
C CYS A 151 -4.02 -28.46 -20.91
N GLY A 152 -2.88 -27.94 -21.41
CA GLY A 152 -2.59 -27.81 -22.84
C GLY A 152 -3.42 -26.71 -23.52
N PRO A 153 -3.11 -26.38 -24.79
CA PRO A 153 -3.59 -25.16 -25.45
C PRO A 153 -5.09 -25.09 -25.72
N THR A 154 -5.83 -26.18 -25.49
CA THR A 154 -7.28 -26.26 -25.71
C THR A 154 -8.07 -26.56 -24.44
N GLY A 155 -7.39 -26.70 -23.29
CA GLY A 155 -8.00 -26.96 -21.99
C GLY A 155 -8.47 -25.69 -21.27
N GLU A 156 -8.99 -25.87 -20.06
CA GLU A 156 -9.32 -24.77 -19.14
C GLU A 156 -8.07 -24.44 -18.29
N PRO A 157 -7.43 -23.27 -18.49
CA PRO A 157 -6.24 -22.86 -17.76
C PRO A 157 -6.59 -22.33 -16.36
N CYS A 158 -5.64 -22.44 -15.42
CA CYS A 158 -5.69 -21.67 -14.19
C CYS A 158 -5.21 -20.23 -14.42
N VAL A 159 -5.46 -19.35 -13.44
CA VAL A 159 -4.96 -17.98 -13.42
C VAL A 159 -3.77 -17.90 -12.47
N VAL A 160 -2.70 -17.27 -12.92
CA VAL A 160 -1.46 -17.07 -12.14
C VAL A 160 -1.03 -15.60 -12.18
N HIS A 161 -0.33 -15.18 -11.13
CA HIS A 161 0.45 -13.95 -11.08
C HIS A 161 1.90 -14.29 -11.42
N VAL A 162 2.55 -13.43 -12.21
CA VAL A 162 3.96 -13.56 -12.58
C VAL A 162 4.69 -12.27 -12.23
N ASP A 163 5.73 -12.39 -11.40
CA ASP A 163 6.54 -11.27 -10.92
C ASP A 163 7.91 -11.26 -11.62
N GLN A 164 8.11 -10.29 -12.51
CA GLN A 164 9.34 -10.14 -13.28
C GLN A 164 10.55 -9.78 -12.40
N GLU A 165 10.35 -9.01 -11.32
CA GLU A 165 11.42 -8.60 -10.41
C GLU A 165 11.89 -9.75 -9.51
N ALA A 166 11.04 -10.76 -9.31
CA ALA A 166 11.32 -11.99 -8.60
C ALA A 166 11.71 -13.19 -9.51
N ASP A 167 12.46 -12.95 -10.59
CA ASP A 167 12.91 -13.99 -11.55
C ASP A 167 11.73 -14.75 -12.20
N TYR A 168 10.68 -14.00 -12.55
CA TYR A 168 9.43 -14.54 -13.11
C TYR A 168 8.78 -15.60 -12.20
N ALA A 169 8.81 -15.37 -10.89
CA ALA A 169 8.11 -16.22 -9.93
C ALA A 169 6.63 -16.32 -10.31
N ILE A 170 6.08 -17.54 -10.29
CA ILE A 170 4.70 -17.82 -10.69
C ILE A 170 3.90 -18.26 -9.47
N THR A 171 2.92 -17.44 -9.10
CA THR A 171 2.04 -17.68 -7.95
C THR A 171 0.63 -18.03 -8.43
N PRO A 172 0.05 -19.18 -8.02
CA PRO A 172 -1.33 -19.51 -8.35
C PRO A 172 -2.33 -18.52 -7.73
N VAL A 173 -3.30 -18.04 -8.53
CA VAL A 173 -4.31 -17.06 -8.08
C VAL A 173 -5.70 -17.69 -8.05
N ALA A 174 -6.11 -18.35 -9.13
CA ALA A 174 -7.43 -18.95 -9.22
C ALA A 174 -7.43 -20.22 -10.08
N PRO A 175 -8.33 -21.18 -9.84
CA PRO A 175 -8.38 -22.43 -10.61
C PRO A 175 -8.84 -22.22 -12.06
N ASP A 176 -9.53 -21.12 -12.36
CA ASP A 176 -10.04 -20.75 -13.68
C ASP A 176 -10.37 -19.24 -13.73
N PHE A 177 -10.58 -18.71 -14.93
CA PHE A 177 -10.85 -17.27 -15.13
C PHE A 177 -12.16 -16.80 -14.49
N ALA A 178 -13.19 -17.65 -14.43
CA ALA A 178 -14.46 -17.27 -13.83
C ALA A 178 -14.35 -17.13 -12.31
N SER A 179 -13.57 -18.01 -11.67
CA SER A 179 -13.23 -17.97 -10.26
C SER A 179 -12.41 -16.72 -9.92
N PHE A 180 -11.45 -16.36 -10.78
CA PHE A 180 -10.67 -15.12 -10.65
C PHE A 180 -11.57 -13.87 -10.62
N VAL A 181 -12.40 -13.68 -11.65
CA VAL A 181 -13.27 -12.49 -11.76
C VAL A 181 -14.29 -12.42 -10.60
N ARG A 182 -14.80 -13.56 -10.13
CA ARG A 182 -15.75 -13.61 -9.00
C ARG A 182 -15.15 -13.16 -7.67
N ASN A 183 -13.87 -13.39 -7.48
CA ASN A 183 -13.17 -13.09 -6.23
C ASN A 183 -12.47 -11.73 -6.25
N LEU A 184 -12.60 -10.97 -7.33
CA LEU A 184 -12.17 -9.58 -7.35
C LEU A 184 -13.06 -8.73 -6.43
N VAL A 185 -12.40 -8.05 -5.50
CA VAL A 185 -13.00 -7.17 -4.50
C VAL A 185 -12.37 -5.78 -4.57
N SER A 186 -12.99 -4.80 -3.91
CA SER A 186 -12.44 -3.44 -3.81
C SER A 186 -11.18 -3.44 -2.94
N GLU A 187 -10.24 -2.53 -3.22
CA GLU A 187 -9.09 -2.28 -2.35
C GLU A 187 -9.50 -1.90 -0.92
N ASP A 188 -10.71 -1.34 -0.74
CA ASP A 188 -11.28 -1.00 0.58
C ASP A 188 -11.38 -2.21 1.53
N GLU A 189 -11.46 -3.44 1.02
CA GLU A 189 -11.45 -4.66 1.85
C GLU A 189 -10.08 -4.90 2.54
N PHE A 190 -9.03 -4.26 2.03
CA PHE A 190 -7.66 -4.31 2.55
C PHE A 190 -7.24 -2.98 3.20
N ASP A 191 -8.16 -2.02 3.37
CA ASP A 191 -7.91 -0.78 4.10
C ASP A 191 -7.84 -1.04 5.62
N ASP A 192 -6.62 -1.07 6.16
CA ASP A 192 -6.35 -1.26 7.58
C ASP A 192 -6.40 0.06 8.39
N SER A 193 -6.80 1.19 7.78
CA SER A 193 -6.73 2.51 8.41
C SER A 193 -7.54 2.60 9.72
N ALA A 194 -8.68 1.92 9.80
CA ALA A 194 -9.50 1.88 11.01
C ALA A 194 -8.85 1.04 12.13
N GLU A 195 -8.17 -0.05 11.77
CA GLU A 195 -7.42 -0.88 12.72
C GLU A 195 -6.19 -0.12 13.23
N THR A 196 -5.42 0.49 12.31
CA THR A 196 -4.29 1.37 12.63
C THR A 196 -4.71 2.50 13.56
N LEU A 197 -5.81 3.20 13.24
CA LEU A 197 -6.36 4.26 14.09
C LEU A 197 -6.68 3.74 15.50
N ALA A 198 -7.36 2.60 15.61
CA ALA A 198 -7.73 2.02 16.90
C ALA A 198 -6.49 1.62 17.72
N ALA A 199 -5.52 0.97 17.09
CA ALA A 199 -4.27 0.53 17.73
C ALA A 199 -3.42 1.73 18.19
N ASP A 200 -3.34 2.79 17.40
CA ASP A 200 -2.59 3.99 17.77
C ASP A 200 -3.31 4.82 18.83
N LEU A 201 -4.66 4.87 18.82
CA LEU A 201 -5.43 5.44 19.92
C LEU A 201 -5.19 4.68 21.22
N GLU A 202 -5.14 3.34 21.19
CA GLU A 202 -4.78 2.54 22.36
C GLU A 202 -3.35 2.84 22.83
N THR A 203 -2.41 2.93 21.89
CA THR A 203 -1.00 3.27 22.17
C THR A 203 -0.87 4.61 22.89
N VAL A 204 -1.53 5.67 22.41
CA VAL A 204 -1.40 7.00 23.01
C VAL A 204 -2.20 7.14 24.31
N ARG A 205 -3.31 6.42 24.47
CA ARG A 205 -4.14 6.45 25.69
C ARG A 205 -3.57 5.59 26.82
N LEU A 206 -3.08 4.39 26.52
CA LEU A 206 -2.73 3.36 27.51
C LEU A 206 -1.25 3.00 27.53
N GLY A 207 -0.51 3.28 26.45
CA GLY A 207 0.91 2.96 26.35
C GLY A 207 1.71 3.56 27.49
N THR A 208 2.61 2.78 28.09
CA THR A 208 3.47 3.27 29.16
C THR A 208 4.41 4.35 28.63
N LEU A 209 4.49 5.50 29.29
CA LEU A 209 5.45 6.55 28.90
C LEU A 209 6.88 6.05 29.08
N SER A 210 7.83 6.53 28.27
CA SER A 210 9.25 6.18 28.45
C SER A 210 9.76 6.59 29.85
N PRO A 211 10.76 5.88 30.41
CA PRO A 211 11.34 6.26 31.69
C PRO A 211 11.89 7.70 31.70
N ILE A 212 12.36 8.20 30.55
CA ILE A 212 12.84 9.57 30.41
C ILE A 212 11.68 10.56 30.57
N VAL A 213 10.57 10.35 29.86
CA VAL A 213 9.41 11.26 29.92
C VAL A 213 8.80 11.28 31.32
N ARG A 214 8.70 10.13 32.01
CA ARG A 214 8.20 10.09 33.40
C ARG A 214 9.07 10.93 34.35
N ARG A 215 10.40 10.75 34.31
CA ARG A 215 11.32 11.56 35.13
C ARG A 215 11.24 13.04 34.79
N ALA A 216 11.08 13.37 33.51
CA ALA A 216 10.94 14.76 33.07
C ALA A 216 9.66 15.41 33.59
N LEU A 217 8.53 14.69 33.55
CA LEU A 217 7.26 15.15 34.11
C LEU A 217 7.35 15.38 35.62
N ASP A 218 7.98 14.45 36.36
CA ASP A 218 8.24 14.60 37.79
C ASP A 218 9.12 15.83 38.09
N ALA A 219 10.14 16.08 37.27
CA ALA A 219 11.05 17.21 37.44
C ALA A 219 10.45 18.56 36.99
N ALA A 220 9.50 18.53 36.06
CA ALA A 220 8.82 19.72 35.55
C ALA A 220 7.74 20.25 36.50
N ASP A 221 7.28 19.43 37.45
CA ASP A 221 6.17 19.73 38.36
C ASP A 221 4.95 20.29 37.59
N LEU A 222 4.62 19.66 36.46
CA LEU A 222 3.47 20.01 35.63
C LEU A 222 2.26 19.19 36.12
N PRO A 223 1.26 19.82 36.79
CA PRO A 223 0.05 19.12 37.17
C PRO A 223 -0.63 18.54 35.94
N ASP A 224 -1.06 17.28 36.05
CA ASP A 224 -1.70 16.51 34.98
C ASP A 224 -0.87 16.43 33.69
N GLY A 225 0.46 16.56 33.78
CA GLY A 225 1.35 16.62 32.62
C GLY A 225 1.30 15.37 31.73
N GLU A 226 1.10 14.19 32.30
CA GLU A 226 0.86 12.97 31.51
C GLU A 226 -0.45 13.07 30.71
N ALA A 227 -1.55 13.49 31.34
CA ALA A 227 -2.83 13.65 30.65
C ALA A 227 -2.75 14.65 29.50
N VAL A 228 -1.96 15.72 29.68
CA VAL A 228 -1.70 16.73 28.65
C VAL A 228 -0.92 16.17 27.45
N VAL A 229 0.14 15.39 27.69
CA VAL A 229 0.91 14.75 26.61
C VAL A 229 0.04 13.75 25.84
N ARG A 230 -0.78 12.96 26.56
CA ARG A 230 -1.70 12.00 25.95
C ARG A 230 -2.78 12.69 25.13
N ALA A 231 -3.40 13.76 25.62
CA ALA A 231 -4.40 14.53 24.90
C ALA A 231 -3.87 15.10 23.58
N LEU A 232 -2.63 15.59 23.57
CA LEU A 232 -2.00 16.06 22.33
C LEU A 232 -1.74 14.90 21.35
N ALA A 233 -1.26 13.77 21.84
CA ALA A 233 -1.03 12.60 20.99
C ALA A 233 -2.33 12.03 20.43
N GLU A 234 -3.40 11.98 21.22
CA GLU A 234 -4.73 11.58 20.77
C GLU A 234 -5.24 12.51 19.66
N ARG A 235 -5.11 13.83 19.83
CA ARG A 235 -5.47 14.80 18.79
C ARG A 235 -4.68 14.60 17.48
N ILE A 236 -3.39 14.26 17.59
CA ILE A 236 -2.55 13.92 16.42
C ILE A 236 -3.09 12.68 15.71
N VAL A 237 -3.41 11.63 16.47
CA VAL A 237 -3.94 10.37 15.93
C VAL A 237 -5.30 10.59 15.27
N GLU A 238 -6.22 11.28 15.92
CA GLU A 238 -7.55 11.58 15.36
C GLU A 238 -7.47 12.43 14.09
N ALA A 239 -6.52 13.37 14.03
CA ALA A 239 -6.36 14.23 12.86
C ALA A 239 -5.71 13.53 11.67
N LYS A 240 -4.87 12.52 11.91
CA LYS A 240 -4.01 11.89 10.88
C LYS A 240 -4.42 10.46 10.54
N GLY A 241 -5.15 9.78 11.42
CA GLY A 241 -5.42 8.34 11.35
C GLY A 241 -4.37 7.46 12.03
N PHE A 242 -3.23 8.02 12.46
CA PHE A 242 -2.09 7.27 12.99
C PHE A 242 -1.15 8.14 13.86
N TYR A 243 -0.31 7.52 14.68
CA TYR A 243 0.60 8.17 15.61
C TYR A 243 2.01 8.33 15.03
N SER A 244 2.22 9.43 14.32
CA SER A 244 3.56 9.86 13.88
C SER A 244 3.67 11.37 13.85
N LEU A 245 4.90 11.87 14.00
CA LEU A 245 5.17 13.31 14.10
C LEU A 245 5.79 13.82 12.79
N HIS A 246 5.17 14.83 12.19
CA HIS A 246 5.55 15.41 10.89
C HIS A 246 5.68 16.95 10.98
N ALA A 247 5.56 17.66 9.85
CA ALA A 247 5.60 19.12 9.74
C ALA A 247 4.23 19.80 9.92
N ASP A 248 3.38 19.25 10.78
CA ASP A 248 2.06 19.81 11.11
C ASP A 248 2.07 20.50 12.50
N PRO A 249 1.11 21.41 12.78
CA PRO A 249 1.12 22.20 14.02
C PRO A 249 1.15 21.38 15.31
N ASP A 250 0.46 20.25 15.35
CA ASP A 250 0.37 19.42 16.55
C ASP A 250 1.62 18.58 16.75
N SER A 251 2.20 18.07 15.66
CA SER A 251 3.51 17.43 15.68
C SER A 251 4.60 18.38 16.16
N HIS A 252 4.60 19.63 15.68
CA HIS A 252 5.51 20.66 16.17
C HIS A 252 5.30 20.98 17.65
N LEU A 253 4.04 21.03 18.11
CA LEU A 253 3.73 21.21 19.53
C LEU A 253 4.23 20.03 20.38
N MET A 254 4.17 18.80 19.85
CA MET A 254 4.73 17.63 20.51
C MET A 254 6.27 17.70 20.57
N TYR A 255 6.95 18.16 19.51
CA TYR A 255 8.38 18.41 19.55
C TYR A 255 8.76 19.47 20.59
N ASP A 256 8.00 20.56 20.65
CA ASP A 256 8.17 21.61 21.66
C ASP A 256 8.02 21.03 23.08
N ALA A 257 6.99 20.21 23.32
CA ALA A 257 6.76 19.55 24.59
C ALA A 257 7.90 18.60 24.97
N MET A 258 8.38 17.78 24.03
CA MET A 258 9.48 16.84 24.29
C MET A 258 10.79 17.56 24.57
N PHE A 259 11.11 18.64 23.84
CA PHE A 259 12.31 19.43 24.13
C PHE A 259 12.20 20.19 25.46
N TRP A 260 11.02 20.71 25.78
CA TRP A 260 10.77 21.33 27.09
C TRP A 260 10.96 20.34 28.23
N LEU A 261 10.35 19.15 28.15
CA LEU A 261 10.52 18.07 29.13
C LEU A 261 11.98 17.63 29.25
N TYR A 262 12.67 17.45 28.13
CA TYR A 262 14.10 17.14 28.10
C TYR A 262 14.91 18.18 28.89
N SER A 263 14.56 19.46 28.77
CA SER A 263 15.28 20.57 29.41
C SER A 263 15.20 20.58 30.94
N HIS A 264 14.24 19.85 31.53
CA HIS A 264 14.14 19.64 32.98
C HIS A 264 15.12 18.58 33.51
N LEU A 265 15.67 17.73 32.63
CA LEU A 265 16.61 16.69 33.00
C LEU A 265 18.06 17.06 32.66
N THR A 266 18.28 17.75 31.55
CA THR A 266 19.62 18.15 31.08
C THR A 266 19.54 19.32 30.10
N THR A 267 20.68 19.83 29.65
CA THR A 267 20.78 20.85 28.59
C THR A 267 21.38 20.24 27.34
N ALA A 268 20.75 20.45 26.18
CA ALA A 268 21.25 19.92 24.91
C ALA A 268 22.41 20.78 24.40
N THR A 269 23.56 20.19 24.07
CA THR A 269 24.70 20.96 23.51
C THR A 269 24.57 21.22 22.01
N SER A 270 23.79 20.40 21.30
CA SER A 270 23.43 20.55 19.89
C SER A 270 22.11 19.84 19.59
N PHE A 271 21.63 19.93 18.35
CA PHE A 271 20.51 19.13 17.87
C PHE A 271 20.81 17.63 18.01
N GLU A 272 22.00 17.19 17.59
CA GLU A 272 22.42 15.79 17.61
C GLU A 272 22.47 15.24 19.05
N ASP A 273 22.92 16.05 20.00
CA ASP A 273 22.93 15.69 21.42
C ASP A 273 21.51 15.50 21.96
N PHE A 274 20.57 16.40 21.62
CA PHE A 274 19.16 16.26 21.97
C PHE A 274 18.54 15.03 21.32
N VAL A 275 18.79 14.80 20.04
CA VAL A 275 18.06 13.80 19.26
C VAL A 275 18.58 12.40 19.52
N HIS A 276 19.88 12.18 19.34
CA HIS A 276 20.42 10.84 19.19
C HIS A 276 20.73 10.18 20.52
N ARG A 277 20.53 8.85 20.52
CA ARG A 277 21.08 7.95 21.52
C ARG A 277 22.62 8.00 21.48
N ALA A 278 23.26 8.02 22.65
CA ALA A 278 24.72 7.95 22.69
C ALA A 278 25.24 6.58 22.23
N GLU A 279 26.45 6.55 21.67
CA GLU A 279 27.10 5.31 21.29
C GLU A 279 27.25 4.37 22.50
N GLY A 280 26.81 3.12 22.37
CA GLY A 280 26.85 2.11 23.44
C GLY A 280 25.82 2.29 24.56
N GLN A 281 24.93 3.29 24.50
CA GLN A 281 23.85 3.45 25.48
C GLN A 281 22.85 2.29 25.38
N THR A 282 22.61 1.61 26.50
CA THR A 282 21.75 0.42 26.62
C THR A 282 20.64 0.59 27.65
N ASP A 283 20.48 1.80 28.19
CA ASP A 283 19.48 2.14 29.18
C ASP A 283 18.86 3.52 28.90
N TYR A 284 17.89 3.89 29.74
CA TYR A 284 17.22 5.18 29.69
C TYR A 284 17.85 6.24 30.61
N ALA A 285 19.10 6.07 31.07
CA ALA A 285 19.70 6.99 32.03
C ALA A 285 20.02 8.35 31.38
N ARG A 286 20.67 8.35 30.20
CA ARG A 286 20.89 9.56 29.41
C ARG A 286 19.62 9.88 28.59
N PRO A 287 19.01 11.06 28.75
CA PRO A 287 17.87 11.44 27.93
C PRO A 287 18.30 11.73 26.49
N CYS A 288 17.44 11.38 25.53
CA CYS A 288 17.47 11.88 24.16
C CYS A 288 16.07 11.71 23.55
N TYR A 289 15.71 12.53 22.57
CA TYR A 289 14.41 12.50 21.90
C TYR A 289 14.08 11.10 21.37
N THR A 290 15.06 10.43 20.76
CA THR A 290 14.88 9.09 20.19
C THR A 290 14.38 8.07 21.22
N LEU A 291 14.82 8.17 22.49
CA LEU A 291 14.38 7.27 23.56
C LEU A 291 13.23 7.84 24.40
N MET A 292 12.82 9.09 24.15
CA MET A 292 11.67 9.69 24.81
C MET A 292 10.36 9.20 24.21
N VAL A 293 10.29 9.12 22.87
CA VAL A 293 9.01 8.87 22.17
C VAL A 293 9.13 8.05 20.89
N THR A 294 10.33 7.85 20.30
CA THR A 294 10.40 7.24 18.95
C THR A 294 10.79 5.77 18.93
N THR A 295 11.70 5.35 19.81
CA THR A 295 12.23 3.98 19.83
C THR A 295 12.49 3.49 21.25
N ARG A 296 12.53 2.18 21.42
CA ARG A 296 12.70 1.51 22.72
C ARG A 296 13.75 0.41 22.67
N PHE A 297 14.28 0.05 23.82
CA PHE A 297 15.10 -1.15 23.94
C PHE A 297 14.19 -2.39 23.94
N VAL A 298 14.66 -3.46 23.31
CA VAL A 298 13.94 -4.74 23.27
C VAL A 298 13.81 -5.33 24.69
N ASP A 299 14.88 -5.21 25.49
CA ASP A 299 14.95 -5.78 26.85
C ASP A 299 14.22 -4.93 27.91
N ASP A 300 13.83 -3.69 27.59
CA ASP A 300 13.11 -2.78 28.49
C ASP A 300 12.15 -1.87 27.69
N PRO A 301 11.03 -2.42 27.17
CA PRO A 301 10.15 -1.67 26.27
C PRO A 301 9.23 -0.70 27.03
N TYR A 302 8.81 0.36 26.33
CA TYR A 302 7.68 1.21 26.73
C TYR A 302 6.63 1.31 25.60
N GLY A 303 5.39 1.63 25.98
CA GLY A 303 4.23 1.58 25.08
C GLY A 303 4.01 2.83 24.24
N PHE A 304 4.07 4.03 24.84
CA PHE A 304 3.76 5.30 24.17
C PHE A 304 4.88 5.70 23.21
N CYS A 305 4.85 5.19 21.97
CA CYS A 305 5.99 5.22 21.07
C CYS A 305 5.54 5.35 19.61
N THR A 306 6.20 6.20 18.80
CA THR A 306 5.90 6.38 17.37
C THR A 306 6.52 5.29 16.49
N GLY A 307 7.42 4.46 17.02
CA GLY A 307 8.06 3.36 16.29
C GLY A 307 9.20 3.78 15.37
N GLY A 308 9.31 5.08 15.06
CA GLY A 308 10.38 5.66 14.28
C GLY A 308 10.23 7.18 14.15
N TYR A 309 11.11 7.80 13.37
CA TYR A 309 11.01 9.22 13.00
C TYR A 309 11.84 9.52 11.75
N ALA A 310 11.45 10.56 11.01
CA ALA A 310 12.30 11.16 9.98
C ALA A 310 13.03 12.38 10.57
N GLU A 311 14.37 12.34 10.59
CA GLU A 311 15.18 13.42 11.17
C GLU A 311 14.93 14.77 10.48
N GLY A 312 14.61 14.78 9.17
CA GLY A 312 14.32 16.00 8.41
C GLY A 312 13.24 16.87 9.05
N PHE A 313 12.09 16.28 9.43
CA PHE A 313 11.01 17.03 10.07
C PHE A 313 11.44 17.63 11.41
N LEU A 314 12.22 16.90 12.20
CA LEU A 314 12.68 17.37 13.50
C LEU A 314 13.76 18.45 13.35
N ARG A 315 14.63 18.35 12.35
CA ARG A 315 15.64 19.36 12.05
C ARG A 315 15.01 20.65 11.56
N ASP A 316 14.03 20.57 10.66
CA ASP A 316 13.28 21.73 10.17
C ASP A 316 12.55 22.44 11.33
N TRP A 317 11.94 21.66 12.25
CA TRP A 317 11.35 22.21 13.47
C TRP A 317 12.38 22.94 14.35
N TRP A 318 13.53 22.30 14.60
CA TRP A 318 14.60 22.87 15.44
C TRP A 318 15.11 24.19 14.87
N ASP A 319 15.43 24.22 13.58
CA ASP A 319 15.95 25.41 12.90
C ASP A 319 14.90 26.53 12.89
N ALA A 320 13.63 26.20 12.65
CA ALA A 320 12.53 27.16 12.73
C ALA A 320 12.38 27.76 14.14
N ARG A 321 12.54 26.95 15.20
CA ARG A 321 12.49 27.44 16.59
C ARG A 321 13.70 28.30 16.96
N ILE A 322 14.89 27.99 16.46
CA ILE A 322 16.06 28.87 16.60
C ILE A 322 15.83 30.20 15.89
N GLN A 323 15.37 30.16 14.63
CA GLN A 323 15.14 31.36 13.82
C GLN A 323 14.08 32.28 14.46
N ALA A 324 13.05 31.71 15.07
CA ALA A 324 12.02 32.44 15.80
C ALA A 324 12.47 32.94 17.19
N GLY A 325 13.67 32.56 17.66
CA GLY A 325 14.15 32.88 19.01
C GLY A 325 13.43 32.10 20.11
N HIS A 326 12.73 31.02 19.78
CA HIS A 326 12.04 30.15 20.73
C HIS A 326 12.99 29.14 21.37
N ILE A 327 14.00 28.68 20.63
CA ILE A 327 15.18 27.99 21.16
C ILE A 327 16.35 28.96 21.15
N VAL A 328 16.95 29.18 22.31
CA VAL A 328 18.01 30.16 22.50
C VAL A 328 19.28 29.52 23.07
N PRO A 329 20.47 30.03 22.71
CA PRO A 329 21.70 29.60 23.36
C PRO A 329 21.70 30.01 24.84
N SER A 330 22.26 29.13 25.65
CA SER A 330 22.56 29.29 27.06
C SER A 330 24.03 28.93 27.29
N GLY A 331 24.65 29.38 28.37
CA GLY A 331 26.07 29.13 28.63
C GLY A 331 26.50 27.64 28.65
N ALA A 332 25.54 26.71 28.66
CA ALA A 332 25.75 25.26 28.67
C ALA A 332 25.16 24.52 27.45
N GLY A 333 24.59 25.22 26.46
CA GLY A 333 23.92 24.59 25.30
C GLY A 333 22.65 25.33 24.89
N TYR A 334 21.59 24.64 24.51
CA TYR A 334 20.33 25.21 24.04
C TYR A 334 19.20 24.96 25.03
N ARG A 335 18.28 25.93 25.14
CA ARG A 335 17.07 25.84 25.95
C ARG A 335 15.92 26.58 25.27
N LEU A 336 14.69 26.33 25.69
CA LEU A 336 13.58 27.20 25.31
C LEU A 336 13.73 28.58 25.93
N ASP A 337 13.35 29.60 25.18
CA ASP A 337 13.15 30.94 25.72
C ASP A 337 12.11 30.89 26.87
N PRO A 338 12.34 31.59 28.01
CA PRO A 338 11.44 31.50 29.16
C PRO A 338 10.01 31.99 28.91
N GLU A 339 9.83 33.01 28.06
CA GLU A 339 8.50 33.50 27.67
C GLU A 339 7.79 32.46 26.81
N TYR A 340 8.52 31.92 25.82
CA TYR A 340 8.00 30.86 24.97
C TYR A 340 7.65 29.59 25.76
N ALA A 341 8.48 29.16 26.71
CA ALA A 341 8.20 28.01 27.57
C ALA A 341 6.92 28.23 28.41
N THR A 342 6.71 29.45 28.91
CA THR A 342 5.48 29.81 29.63
C THR A 342 4.26 29.74 28.71
N GLN A 343 4.38 30.20 27.46
CA GLN A 343 3.32 30.10 26.46
C GLN A 343 3.02 28.65 26.09
N LEU A 344 4.06 27.83 25.87
CA LEU A 344 3.94 26.41 25.55
C LEU A 344 3.12 25.68 26.61
N VAL A 345 3.45 25.84 27.90
CA VAL A 345 2.70 25.20 28.99
C VAL A 345 1.23 25.63 29.01
N ARG A 346 0.91 26.88 28.68
CA ARG A 346 -0.49 27.35 28.56
C ARG A 346 -1.21 26.66 27.40
N VAL A 347 -0.56 26.56 26.24
CA VAL A 347 -1.13 25.88 25.07
C VAL A 347 -1.37 24.41 25.38
N LEU A 348 -0.38 23.72 25.95
CA LEU A 348 -0.48 22.32 26.33
C LEU A 348 -1.63 22.05 27.31
N ARG A 349 -1.81 22.89 28.34
CA ARG A 349 -2.96 22.77 29.26
C ARG A 349 -4.30 22.98 28.58
N ALA A 350 -4.37 23.87 27.59
CA ALA A 350 -5.60 24.10 26.83
C ALA A 350 -5.99 22.87 25.99
N VAL A 351 -5.01 22.10 25.48
CA VAL A 351 -5.27 20.86 24.75
C VAL A 351 -6.04 19.86 25.63
N ALA A 352 -5.60 19.65 26.87
CA ALA A 352 -6.26 18.73 27.81
C ALA A 352 -7.64 19.20 28.30
N GLY A 353 -7.92 20.51 28.27
CA GLY A 353 -9.21 21.06 28.70
C GLY A 353 -10.26 21.15 27.59
N THR A 354 -9.94 20.69 26.37
CA THR A 354 -10.83 20.76 25.19
C THR A 354 -11.38 19.37 24.79
N LEU A 355 -10.85 18.30 25.39
CA LEU A 355 -11.44 16.95 25.38
C LEU A 355 -12.45 16.83 26.53
#